data_AF-A0A1W0D621-F1
#
_entry.id   AF-A0A1W0D621-F1
#
_cell.length_a   1.000
_cell.length_b   1.000
_cell.length_c   1.000
_cell.angle_alpha   90.00
_cell.angle_beta   90.00
_cell.angle_gamma   90.00
#
_symmetry.space_group_name_H-M   'P 1'
#
loop_
_entity.id
_entity.type
_entity.pdbx_description
1 polymer ?
#
loop_
_entity_poly.entity_id
_entity_poly.type
_entity_poly.pdbx_seq_one_letter_code
_entity_poly.pdbx_strand_id
1 'polypeptide(L)'
;MRANRLANIDRFRAYDRERGSRPDRIAARKSYQQTEAFKDSHAKASKKYRLTHAVKKKATTAVGNALRDGRLQKLPCWVCGAANSEAHHPDYSAPLAVVWLCDHHHKETHKLANRLKRKAA
;
A
#
# COMPACT_ATOMS: atom_id res chain seq x y z
N MET A 1 20.55 7.08 4.64
CA MET A 1 20.74 5.84 3.85
C MET A 1 22.19 5.79 3.40
N ARG A 2 22.91 4.65 3.42
CA ARG A 2 24.34 4.64 3.01
C ARG A 2 24.49 5.05 1.55
N ALA A 3 25.44 5.95 1.23
CA ALA A 3 25.64 6.52 -0.12
C ALA A 3 25.76 5.45 -1.22
N ASN A 4 26.46 4.35 -0.93
CA ASN A 4 26.60 3.20 -1.86
C ASN A 4 25.25 2.60 -2.27
N ARG A 5 24.26 2.54 -1.36
CA ARG A 5 22.94 1.97 -1.66
C ARG A 5 22.10 2.88 -2.55
N LEU A 6 22.26 4.20 -2.43
CA LEU A 6 21.58 5.17 -3.31
C LEU A 6 22.14 5.08 -4.73
N ALA A 7 23.46 5.08 -4.87
CA ALA A 7 24.14 4.98 -6.17
C ALA A 7 23.86 3.66 -6.91
N ASN A 8 23.58 2.57 -6.19
CA ASN A 8 23.37 1.23 -6.76
C ASN A 8 21.96 0.67 -6.51
N ILE A 9 20.97 1.55 -6.40
CA ILE A 9 19.63 1.17 -5.91
C ILE A 9 18.97 0.09 -6.77
N ASP A 10 19.14 0.14 -8.09
CA ASP A 10 18.52 -0.83 -8.99
C ASP A 10 19.20 -2.19 -8.93
N ARG A 11 20.53 -2.23 -8.77
CA ARG A 11 21.28 -3.46 -8.52
C ARG A 11 20.82 -4.14 -7.25
N PHE A 12 20.76 -3.40 -6.14
CA PHE A 12 20.30 -3.95 -4.86
C PHE A 12 18.85 -4.43 -4.93
N ARG A 13 17.97 -3.72 -5.65
CA ARG A 13 16.58 -4.15 -5.85
C ARG A 13 16.45 -5.39 -6.73
N ALA A 14 17.27 -5.52 -7.78
CA ALA A 14 17.29 -6.72 -8.60
C ALA A 14 17.73 -7.92 -7.76
N TYR A 15 18.83 -7.76 -7.03
CA TYR A 15 19.32 -8.76 -6.10
C TYR A 15 18.29 -9.13 -5.02
N ASP A 16 17.66 -8.14 -4.36
CA ASP A 16 16.65 -8.39 -3.33
C ASP A 16 15.41 -9.11 -3.88
N ARG A 17 15.00 -8.79 -5.13
CA ARG A 17 13.89 -9.48 -5.82
C ARG A 17 14.25 -10.94 -6.09
N GLU A 18 15.39 -11.19 -6.72
CA GLU A 18 15.86 -12.54 -7.04
C GLU A 18 16.05 -13.38 -5.77
N ARG A 19 16.71 -12.81 -4.76
CA ARG A 19 16.89 -13.45 -3.45
C ARG A 19 15.55 -13.78 -2.80
N GLY A 20 14.57 -12.91 -2.92
CA GLY A 20 13.24 -13.08 -2.38
C GLY A 20 12.41 -14.16 -3.08
N SER A 21 12.67 -14.42 -4.37
CA SER A 21 11.98 -15.43 -5.17
C SER A 21 12.62 -16.82 -5.10
N ARG A 22 13.75 -16.98 -4.43
CA ARG A 22 14.41 -18.29 -4.28
C ARG A 22 13.48 -19.31 -3.59
N PRO A 23 13.36 -20.55 -4.10
CA PRO A 23 12.45 -21.56 -3.54
C PRO A 23 12.70 -21.85 -2.06
N ASP A 24 13.96 -21.90 -1.62
CA ASP A 24 14.32 -22.14 -0.22
C ASP A 24 13.76 -21.05 0.72
N ARG A 25 13.81 -19.79 0.27
CA ARG A 25 13.29 -18.65 1.03
C ARG A 25 11.77 -18.63 1.06
N ILE A 26 11.13 -19.00 -0.06
CA ILE A 26 9.67 -19.10 -0.14
C ILE A 26 9.18 -20.21 0.79
N ALA A 27 9.81 -21.39 0.74
CA ALA A 27 9.47 -22.53 1.61
C ALA A 27 9.65 -22.17 3.09
N ALA A 28 10.78 -21.57 3.47
CA ALA A 28 11.03 -21.11 4.83
C ALA A 28 10.01 -20.06 5.31
N ARG A 29 9.58 -19.14 4.42
CA ARG A 29 8.52 -18.17 4.76
C ARG A 29 7.17 -18.87 4.98
N LYS A 30 6.81 -19.82 4.11
CA LYS A 30 5.56 -20.59 4.21
C LYS A 30 5.53 -21.42 5.50
N SER A 31 6.64 -22.08 5.86
CA SER A 31 6.71 -22.86 7.10
C SER A 31 6.59 -21.96 8.33
N TYR A 32 7.29 -20.81 8.35
CA TYR A 32 7.17 -19.85 9.44
C TYR A 32 5.73 -19.34 9.63
N GLN A 33 5.00 -19.07 8.52
CA GLN A 33 3.61 -18.60 8.56
C GLN A 33 2.64 -19.54 9.29
N GLN A 34 2.96 -20.83 9.42
CA GLN A 34 2.14 -21.81 10.13
C GLN A 34 2.42 -21.87 11.64
N THR A 35 3.46 -21.19 12.12
CA THR A 35 3.87 -21.23 13.53
C THR A 35 3.05 -20.28 14.41
N GLU A 36 2.91 -20.60 15.70
CA GLU A 36 2.32 -19.69 16.68
C GLU A 36 3.12 -18.39 16.81
N ALA A 37 4.45 -18.46 16.72
CA ALA A 37 5.31 -17.27 16.72
C ALA A 37 4.97 -16.29 15.57
N PHE A 38 4.60 -16.80 14.39
CA PHE A 38 4.10 -15.95 13.31
C PHE A 38 2.75 -15.32 13.67
N LYS A 39 1.80 -16.10 14.21
CA LYS A 39 0.49 -15.55 14.63
C LYS A 39 0.66 -14.41 15.63
N ASP A 40 1.50 -14.58 16.64
CA ASP A 40 1.79 -13.55 17.64
C ASP A 40 2.46 -12.31 17.03
N SER A 41 3.50 -12.51 16.21
CA SER A 41 4.19 -11.39 15.57
C SER A 41 3.28 -10.63 14.60
N HIS A 42 2.42 -11.35 13.87
CA HIS A 42 1.44 -10.79 12.96
C HIS A 42 0.36 -10.01 13.72
N ALA A 43 -0.15 -10.53 14.84
CA ALA A 43 -1.11 -9.83 15.70
C ALA A 43 -0.51 -8.54 16.26
N LYS A 44 0.74 -8.58 16.75
CA LYS A 44 1.49 -7.41 17.22
C LYS A 44 1.66 -6.37 16.11
N ALA A 45 2.08 -6.79 14.92
CA ALA A 45 2.23 -5.92 13.75
C ALA A 45 0.90 -5.29 13.32
N SER A 46 -0.17 -6.07 13.27
CA SER A 46 -1.52 -5.61 12.95
C SER A 46 -2.03 -4.58 13.97
N LYS A 47 -1.84 -4.84 15.27
CA LYS A 47 -2.16 -3.86 16.35
C LYS A 47 -1.38 -2.56 16.16
N LYS A 48 -0.07 -2.65 15.95
CA LYS A 48 0.79 -1.47 15.71
C LYS A 48 0.33 -0.68 14.49
N TYR A 49 0.01 -1.36 13.38
CA TYR A 49 -0.49 -0.71 12.17
C TYR A 49 -1.78 0.07 12.43
N ARG A 50 -2.76 -0.56 13.11
CA ARG A 50 -4.03 0.11 13.46
C ARG A 50 -3.81 1.39 14.26
N LEU A 51 -2.91 1.35 15.25
CA LEU A 51 -2.61 2.51 16.09
C LEU A 51 -1.89 3.62 15.32
N THR A 52 -0.85 3.26 14.55
CA THR A 52 -0.01 4.23 13.83
C THR A 52 -0.64 4.79 12.56
N HIS A 53 -1.66 4.11 12.02
CA HIS A 53 -2.35 4.50 10.78
C HIS A 53 -3.84 4.77 11.00
N ALA A 54 -4.20 5.23 12.21
CA ALA A 54 -5.58 5.52 12.59
C ALA A 54 -6.27 6.50 11.63
N VAL A 55 -5.56 7.55 11.19
CA VAL A 55 -6.08 8.53 10.22
C VAL A 55 -6.46 7.87 8.90
N LYS A 56 -5.60 6.99 8.37
CA LYS A 56 -5.89 6.25 7.13
C LYS A 56 -7.10 5.34 7.31
N LYS A 57 -7.17 4.62 8.44
CA LYS A 57 -8.29 3.74 8.73
C LYS A 57 -9.60 4.51 8.81
N LYS A 58 -9.61 5.66 9.50
CA LYS A 58 -10.76 6.55 9.61
C LYS A 58 -11.22 7.04 8.23
N ALA A 59 -10.28 7.47 7.38
CA ALA A 59 -10.60 7.94 6.03
C ALA A 59 -11.23 6.84 5.16
N THR A 60 -10.64 5.64 5.13
CA THR A 60 -11.20 4.52 4.36
C THR A 60 -12.58 4.09 4.91
N THR A 61 -12.76 4.06 6.23
CA THR A 61 -14.07 3.77 6.84
C THR A 61 -15.09 4.85 6.50
N ALA A 62 -14.72 6.13 6.49
CA ALA A 62 -15.61 7.22 6.14
C ALA A 62 -16.10 7.13 4.68
N VAL A 63 -15.23 6.78 3.73
CA VAL A 63 -15.62 6.52 2.33
C VAL A 63 -16.62 5.37 2.25
N GLY A 64 -16.31 4.23 2.87
CA GLY A 64 -17.20 3.07 2.87
C GLY A 64 -18.59 3.40 3.44
N ASN A 65 -18.63 4.14 4.56
CA ASN A 65 -19.87 4.62 5.15
C ASN A 65 -20.61 5.58 4.21
N ALA A 66 -19.92 6.57 3.63
CA ALA A 66 -20.55 7.53 2.73
C ALA A 66 -21.11 6.88 1.46
N LEU A 67 -20.43 5.87 0.90
CA LEU A 67 -20.95 5.07 -0.22
C LEU A 67 -22.21 4.31 0.18
N ARG A 68 -22.17 3.60 1.31
CA ARG A 68 -23.30 2.83 1.84
C ARG A 68 -24.51 3.72 2.12
N ASP A 69 -24.27 4.90 2.68
CA ASP A 69 -25.31 5.85 3.05
C ASP A 69 -25.77 6.73 1.86
N GLY A 70 -25.21 6.55 0.65
CA GLY A 70 -25.54 7.35 -0.54
C GLY A 70 -25.02 8.79 -0.54
N ARG A 71 -24.20 9.17 0.45
CA ARG A 71 -23.59 10.51 0.57
C ARG A 71 -22.38 10.72 -0.35
N LEU A 72 -21.84 9.63 -0.88
CA LEU A 72 -20.76 9.63 -1.86
C LEU A 72 -21.13 8.68 -2.99
N GLN A 73 -20.87 9.10 -4.23
CA GLN A 73 -21.06 8.25 -5.40
C GLN A 73 -19.71 7.68 -5.84
N LYS A 74 -19.68 6.37 -6.11
CA LYS A 74 -18.53 5.74 -6.76
C LYS A 74 -18.48 6.16 -8.23
N LEU A 75 -17.35 6.73 -8.67
CA LEU A 75 -17.14 7.09 -10.07
C LEU A 75 -16.17 6.12 -10.74
N PRO A 76 -16.18 6.03 -12.09
CA PRO A 76 -15.16 5.30 -12.83
C PRO A 76 -13.75 5.87 -12.60
N CYS A 77 -12.74 5.15 -13.05
CA CYS A 77 -11.36 5.62 -13.00
C CYS A 77 -11.22 6.97 -13.72
N TRP A 78 -10.69 7.98 -13.02
CA TRP A 78 -10.47 9.32 -13.56
C TRP A 78 -9.55 9.34 -14.79
N VAL A 79 -8.62 8.38 -14.88
CA VAL A 79 -7.61 8.35 -15.95
C VAL A 79 -8.12 7.62 -17.20
N CYS A 80 -8.77 6.46 -17.04
CA CYS A 80 -9.14 5.61 -18.18
C CYS A 80 -10.63 5.24 -18.27
N GLY A 81 -11.48 5.74 -17.37
CA GLY A 81 -12.91 5.45 -17.37
C GLY A 81 -13.30 4.02 -16.97
N ALA A 82 -12.35 3.18 -16.54
CA ALA A 82 -12.67 1.82 -16.09
C ALA A 82 -13.64 1.84 -14.89
N ALA A 83 -14.74 1.08 -14.99
CA ALA A 83 -15.78 1.05 -13.96
C ALA A 83 -15.29 0.47 -12.61
N ASN A 84 -14.34 -0.46 -12.65
CA ASN A 84 -13.74 -1.01 -11.44
C ASN A 84 -12.67 -0.07 -10.86
N SER A 85 -13.13 0.91 -10.10
CA SER A 85 -12.30 1.89 -9.40
C SER A 85 -12.24 1.63 -7.89
N GLU A 86 -11.19 2.15 -7.27
CA GLU A 86 -10.96 2.23 -5.84
C GLU A 86 -10.83 3.71 -5.45
N ALA A 87 -11.19 4.04 -4.22
CA ALA A 87 -11.01 5.37 -3.67
C ALA A 87 -9.54 5.59 -3.29
N HIS A 88 -8.82 6.37 -4.10
CA HIS A 88 -7.50 6.86 -3.76
C HIS A 88 -7.63 8.08 -2.85
N HIS A 89 -6.84 8.12 -1.77
CA HIS A 89 -6.77 9.27 -0.86
C HIS A 89 -5.46 10.04 -1.12
N PRO A 90 -5.50 11.19 -1.82
CA PRO A 90 -4.33 12.06 -1.96
C PRO A 90 -3.92 12.66 -0.62
N ASP A 91 -4.93 13.03 0.18
CA ASP A 91 -4.79 13.46 1.56
C ASP A 91 -5.76 12.69 2.46
N TYR A 92 -5.22 12.00 3.46
CA TYR A 92 -6.00 11.23 4.42
C TYR A 92 -6.67 12.12 5.49
N SER A 93 -6.30 13.39 5.61
CA SER A 93 -6.93 14.35 6.51
C SER A 93 -8.31 14.82 6.01
N ALA A 94 -8.54 14.74 4.70
CA ALA A 94 -9.80 15.02 4.02
C ALA A 94 -10.47 13.70 3.56
N PRO A 95 -11.20 13.00 4.46
CA PRO A 95 -11.55 11.58 4.27
C PRO A 95 -12.45 11.31 3.06
N LEU A 96 -13.29 12.26 2.65
CA LEU A 96 -14.20 12.12 1.50
C LEU A 96 -13.64 12.75 0.22
N ALA A 97 -12.51 13.46 0.29
CA ALA A 97 -11.84 14.04 -0.87
C ALA A 97 -10.98 12.96 -1.55
N VAL A 98 -11.66 12.05 -2.26
CA VAL A 98 -11.04 10.92 -2.94
C VAL A 98 -11.00 11.09 -4.44
N VAL A 99 -10.03 10.45 -5.08
CA VAL A 99 -9.97 10.30 -6.53
C VAL A 99 -10.25 8.84 -6.87
N TRP A 100 -11.16 8.59 -7.80
CA TRP A 100 -11.48 7.24 -8.22
C TRP A 100 -10.45 6.74 -9.24
N LEU A 101 -9.72 5.67 -8.92
CA LEU A 101 -8.68 5.10 -9.78
C LEU A 101 -8.86 3.59 -9.88
N CYS A 102 -8.69 3.00 -11.07
CA CYS A 102 -8.58 1.55 -11.17
C CYS A 102 -7.26 1.08 -10.53
N ASP A 103 -7.17 -0.22 -10.23
CA ASP A 103 -5.98 -0.82 -9.58
C ASP A 103 -4.65 -0.43 -10.25
N HIS A 104 -4.62 -0.37 -11.59
CA HIS A 104 -3.43 0.04 -12.35
C HIS A 104 -3.01 1.48 -12.01
N HIS A 105 -3.87 2.46 -12.28
CA HIS A 105 -3.58 3.87 -12.03
C HIS A 105 -3.40 4.19 -10.54
N HIS A 106 -4.06 3.42 -9.66
CA HIS A 106 -3.90 3.52 -8.23
C HIS A 106 -2.46 3.16 -7.81
N LYS A 107 -1.95 2.02 -8.29
CA LYS A 107 -0.56 1.59 -8.07
C LYS A 107 0.45 2.55 -8.71
N GLU A 108 0.18 3.06 -9.90
CA GLU A 108 1.05 4.05 -10.56
C GLU A 108 1.16 5.33 -9.76
N THR A 109 0.05 5.85 -9.25
CA THR A 109 0.03 7.04 -8.39
C THR A 109 0.89 6.84 -7.15
N HIS A 110 0.78 5.68 -6.49
CA HIS A 110 1.65 5.33 -5.36
C HIS A 110 3.13 5.18 -5.77
N LYS A 111 3.43 4.59 -6.93
CA LYS A 111 4.81 4.48 -7.45
C LYS A 111 5.40 5.87 -7.70
N LEU A 112 4.64 6.77 -8.33
CA LEU A 112 5.05 8.14 -8.61
C LEU A 112 5.30 8.91 -7.31
N ALA A 113 4.36 8.88 -6.36
CA ALA A 113 4.53 9.52 -5.06
C ALA A 113 5.78 9.02 -4.32
N ASN A 114 6.03 7.70 -4.34
CA ASN A 114 7.23 7.12 -3.75
C ASN A 114 8.52 7.50 -4.51
N ARG A 115 8.47 7.69 -5.82
CA ARG A 115 9.61 8.17 -6.62
C ARG A 115 9.93 9.63 -6.26
N LEU A 116 8.92 10.49 -6.18
CA LEU A 116 9.07 11.90 -5.81
C LEU A 116 9.65 12.06 -4.39
N LYS A 117 9.12 11.34 -3.41
CA LYS A 117 9.63 11.34 -2.03
C LYS A 117 11.11 10.96 -1.91
N ARG A 118 11.61 10.09 -2.80
CA ARG A 118 13.02 9.67 -2.82
C ARG A 118 13.93 10.67 -3.51
N LYS A 119 13.42 11.42 -4.49
CA LYS A 119 14.19 12.49 -5.14
C LYS A 119 14.37 13.70 -4.19
N ALA A 120 13.40 13.90 -3.30
CA ALA A 120 13.41 15.00 -2.33
C ALA A 120 14.18 14.69 -1.03
N ALA A 121 14.67 13.46 -0.84
CA ALA A 121 15.34 12.98 0.37
C ALA A 121 16.81 12.63 0.08
#